data_AF-A0A969BBN3-F1
#
_entry.id   AF-A0A969BBN3-F1
#
_cell.length_a   1.000
_cell.length_b   1.000
_cell.length_c   1.000
_cell.angle_alpha   90.00
_cell.angle_beta   90.00
_cell.angle_gamma   90.00
#
_symmetry.space_group_name_H-M   'P 1'
#
loop_
_entity.id
_entity.type
_entity.pdbx_description
1 polymer ?
#
loop_
_entity_poly.entity_id
_entity_poly.type
_entity_poly.pdbx_seq_one_letter_code
_entity_poly.pdbx_strand_id
1 'polypeptide(L)'
;DQANSTARCTGTALQNFVEASAATLAYKMARGMDFNADGEPDGTYTDAAGLTWRYYFKKANNRNRLRKITDGLGNQTLITYKPISAATVHTPATTNKFVGPLYVVSQVQQSNGLGGLFATLYTYQGATRFKPLNSLLGFKKHVCNLGRKPNNRADR
;
A
#
# COMPACT_ATOMS: atom_id res chain seq x y z
N ASP A 1 -10.60 -27.02 29.13
CA ASP A 1 -9.67 -26.07 28.49
C ASP A 1 -9.05 -26.67 27.23
N GLN A 2 -9.54 -26.26 26.06
CA GLN A 2 -8.96 -26.62 24.76
C GLN A 2 -8.38 -25.34 24.16
N ALA A 3 -7.05 -25.22 24.23
CA ALA A 3 -6.32 -24.10 23.69
C ALA A 3 -6.38 -24.14 22.15
N ASN A 4 -7.10 -23.20 21.55
CA ASN A 4 -7.18 -23.00 20.11
C ASN A 4 -5.86 -22.38 19.61
N SER A 5 -4.89 -23.20 19.19
CA SER A 5 -3.67 -22.70 18.56
C SER A 5 -3.96 -22.35 17.09
N THR A 6 -4.12 -21.06 16.81
CA THR A 6 -4.17 -20.56 15.43
C THR A 6 -2.75 -20.49 14.87
N ALA A 7 -2.32 -21.54 14.18
CA ALA A 7 -1.09 -21.51 13.40
C ALA A 7 -1.25 -20.50 12.25
N ARG A 8 -0.49 -19.41 12.31
CA ARG A 8 -0.43 -18.42 11.22
C ARG A 8 0.33 -19.03 10.04
N CYS A 9 -0.21 -18.85 8.83
CA CYS A 9 0.41 -19.27 7.57
C CYS A 9 1.84 -18.70 7.46
N THR A 10 2.83 -19.59 7.33
CA THR A 10 4.27 -19.26 7.21
C THR A 10 4.70 -18.98 5.76
N GLY A 11 3.73 -18.61 4.89
CA GLY A 11 3.80 -18.60 3.43
C GLY A 11 5.18 -18.37 2.81
N THR A 12 5.69 -19.38 2.13
CA THR A 12 6.86 -19.28 1.26
C THR A 12 6.46 -18.56 -0.02
N ALA A 13 7.05 -17.40 -0.29
CA ALA A 13 6.85 -16.66 -1.53
C ALA A 13 7.42 -17.47 -2.71
N LEU A 14 6.65 -17.68 -3.78
CA LEU A 14 7.17 -18.21 -5.04
C LEU A 14 7.31 -17.09 -6.08
N GLN A 15 8.42 -17.18 -6.81
CA GLN A 15 8.92 -16.19 -7.76
C GLN A 15 8.16 -16.19 -9.08
N ASN A 16 8.21 -15.01 -9.72
CA ASN A 16 8.10 -14.66 -11.14
C ASN A 16 7.08 -15.42 -12.03
N PHE A 17 6.31 -14.60 -12.75
CA PHE A 17 5.39 -14.95 -13.83
C PHE A 17 5.74 -16.25 -14.57
N VAL A 18 4.80 -17.18 -14.55
CA VAL A 18 4.63 -18.18 -15.62
C VAL A 18 3.17 -18.07 -16.04
N GLU A 19 2.92 -17.60 -17.27
CA GLU A 19 1.63 -17.82 -17.90
C GLU A 19 1.48 -19.33 -18.12
N ALA A 20 0.77 -20.00 -17.20
CA ALA A 20 0.34 -21.36 -17.43
C ALA A 20 -1.03 -21.28 -18.09
N SER A 21 -1.07 -21.39 -19.42
CA SER A 21 -2.26 -21.90 -20.11
C SER A 21 -2.65 -23.21 -19.43
N ALA A 22 -3.92 -23.34 -19.04
CA ALA A 22 -4.42 -24.39 -18.16
C ALA A 22 -4.08 -25.81 -18.64
N ALA A 23 -2.95 -26.34 -18.18
CA ALA A 23 -2.66 -27.76 -18.22
C ALA A 23 -3.33 -28.38 -16.99
N THR A 24 -4.50 -28.99 -17.21
CA THR A 24 -5.21 -29.97 -16.35
C THR A 24 -4.66 -30.17 -14.93
N LEU A 25 -4.84 -29.17 -14.09
CA LEU A 25 -4.87 -29.32 -12.63
C LEU A 25 -6.27 -28.91 -12.23
N ALA A 26 -7.05 -29.87 -11.72
CA ALA A 26 -8.40 -29.58 -11.24
C ALA A 26 -8.30 -28.56 -10.10
N TYR A 27 -8.75 -27.32 -10.31
CA TYR A 27 -8.85 -26.33 -9.26
C TYR A 27 -10.27 -26.39 -8.69
N LYS A 28 -10.40 -26.61 -7.37
CA LYS A 28 -11.72 -26.77 -6.76
C LYS A 28 -12.44 -25.44 -6.58
N MET A 29 -11.72 -24.35 -6.33
CA MET A 29 -12.27 -22.99 -6.17
C MET A 29 -11.24 -21.94 -6.60
N ALA A 30 -11.69 -20.89 -7.30
CA ALA A 30 -10.93 -19.67 -7.56
C ALA A 30 -11.74 -18.46 -7.09
N ARG A 31 -11.08 -17.49 -6.43
CA ARG A 31 -11.72 -16.25 -5.96
C ARG A 31 -10.83 -15.04 -6.28
N GLY A 32 -11.46 -13.93 -6.63
CA GLY A 32 -10.82 -12.62 -6.77
C GLY A 32 -11.25 -11.69 -5.64
N MET A 33 -10.31 -11.16 -4.87
CA MET A 33 -10.55 -10.16 -3.81
C MET A 33 -9.30 -9.29 -3.66
N ASP A 34 -9.43 -8.05 -3.17
CA ASP A 34 -8.29 -7.18 -2.86
C ASP A 34 -7.79 -7.49 -1.43
N PHE A 35 -6.79 -8.36 -1.30
CA PHE A 35 -6.29 -8.81 0.02
C PHE A 35 -5.26 -7.86 0.60
N ASN A 36 -4.57 -7.10 -0.23
CA ASN A 36 -3.54 -6.16 0.18
C ASN A 36 -4.05 -4.71 0.23
N ALA A 37 -5.33 -4.46 -0.04
CA ALA A 37 -5.99 -3.15 -0.09
C ALA A 37 -5.32 -2.16 -1.08
N ASP A 38 -4.80 -2.67 -2.19
CA ASP A 38 -4.12 -1.89 -3.23
C ASP A 38 -5.04 -1.49 -4.39
N GLY A 39 -6.35 -1.74 -4.26
CA GLY A 39 -7.38 -1.35 -5.23
C GLY A 39 -7.40 -2.17 -6.49
N GLU A 40 -6.58 -3.23 -6.57
CA GLU A 40 -6.60 -4.18 -7.65
C GLU A 40 -7.00 -5.57 -7.09
N PRO A 41 -7.80 -6.34 -7.84
CA PRO A 41 -8.17 -7.68 -7.39
C PRO A 41 -6.96 -8.61 -7.42
N ASP A 42 -6.70 -9.25 -6.28
CA ASP A 42 -5.76 -10.36 -6.13
C ASP A 42 -6.48 -11.70 -6.36
N GLY A 43 -5.73 -12.72 -6.73
CA GLY A 43 -6.25 -14.06 -7.01
C GLY A 43 -5.97 -15.05 -5.90
N THR A 44 -6.95 -15.92 -5.59
CA THR A 44 -6.71 -17.15 -4.82
C THR A 44 -7.29 -18.34 -5.54
N TYR A 45 -6.67 -19.49 -5.31
CA TYR A 45 -7.27 -20.76 -5.68
C TYR A 45 -6.86 -21.87 -4.72
N THR A 46 -7.62 -22.96 -4.76
CA THR A 46 -7.28 -24.20 -4.08
C THR A 46 -6.88 -25.30 -5.05
N ASP A 47 -6.03 -26.22 -4.60
CA ASP A 47 -5.78 -27.47 -5.31
C ASP A 47 -7.07 -28.33 -5.46
N ALA A 48 -6.96 -29.42 -6.22
CA ALA A 48 -8.09 -30.33 -6.49
C ALA A 48 -8.72 -30.89 -5.21
N ALA A 49 -7.90 -31.14 -4.18
CA ALA A 49 -8.34 -31.64 -2.90
C ALA A 49 -9.04 -30.56 -2.05
N GLY A 50 -8.81 -29.28 -2.33
CA GLY A 50 -9.30 -28.16 -1.54
C GLY A 50 -8.50 -27.94 -0.25
N LEU A 51 -7.31 -28.54 -0.13
CA LEU A 51 -6.52 -28.56 1.10
C LEU A 51 -5.45 -27.46 1.13
N THR A 52 -4.92 -27.09 -0.04
CA THR A 52 -3.91 -26.04 -0.15
C THR A 52 -4.50 -24.77 -0.75
N TRP A 53 -4.46 -23.67 -0.01
CA TRP A 53 -4.76 -22.34 -0.54
C TRP A 53 -3.50 -21.69 -1.11
N ARG A 54 -3.60 -21.17 -2.34
CA ARG A 54 -2.56 -20.36 -2.97
C ARG A 54 -3.09 -18.95 -3.22
N TYR A 55 -2.22 -17.96 -3.02
CA TYR A 55 -2.54 -16.53 -3.15
C TYR A 55 -1.60 -15.89 -4.15
N TYR A 56 -2.12 -14.94 -4.92
CA TYR A 56 -1.42 -14.19 -5.94
C TYR A 56 -1.74 -12.73 -5.79
N PHE A 57 -0.77 -11.98 -5.26
CA PHE A 57 -0.88 -10.53 -5.24
C PHE A 57 -0.62 -9.98 -6.64
N LYS A 58 -1.59 -9.23 -7.17
CA LYS A 58 -1.34 -8.48 -8.39
C LYS A 58 -0.28 -7.44 -8.10
N LYS A 59 0.66 -7.23 -9.02
CA LYS A 59 1.64 -6.16 -8.87
C LYS A 59 0.88 -4.84 -8.88
N ALA A 60 1.02 -4.06 -7.80
CA ALA A 60 0.40 -2.76 -7.65
C ALA A 60 0.55 -1.93 -8.93
N ASN A 61 -0.60 -1.69 -9.57
CA ASN A 61 -0.68 -0.97 -10.81
C ASN A 61 -0.85 0.52 -10.49
N ASN A 62 0.18 1.28 -10.82
CA ASN A 62 0.23 2.70 -10.53
C ASN A 62 -0.37 3.59 -11.63
N ARG A 63 -1.11 2.99 -12.58
CA ARG A 63 -1.80 3.70 -13.66
C ARG A 63 -2.83 4.67 -13.05
N ASN A 64 -3.01 5.82 -13.70
CA ASN A 64 -3.99 6.87 -13.34
C ASN A 64 -3.75 7.62 -12.02
N ARG A 65 -2.49 7.72 -11.56
CA ARG A 65 -2.10 8.59 -10.42
C ARG A 65 -1.16 9.69 -10.90
N LEU A 66 -1.41 10.93 -10.47
CA LEU A 66 -0.53 12.05 -10.77
C LEU A 66 0.81 11.89 -10.07
N ARG A 67 1.88 11.63 -10.83
CA ARG A 67 3.22 11.35 -10.26
C ARG A 67 4.22 12.46 -10.44
N LYS A 68 4.00 13.32 -11.43
CA LYS A 68 4.91 14.38 -11.81
C LYS A 68 4.11 15.56 -12.30
N ILE A 69 4.45 16.72 -11.78
CA ILE A 69 4.02 18.02 -12.28
C ILE A 69 5.29 18.72 -12.74
N THR A 70 5.24 19.36 -13.90
CA THR A 70 6.30 20.24 -14.39
C THR A 70 5.64 21.57 -14.73
N ASP A 71 6.14 22.64 -14.13
CA ASP A 71 5.63 23.99 -14.38
C ASP A 71 6.25 24.59 -15.66
N GLY A 72 5.80 25.79 -16.02
CA GLY A 72 6.31 26.51 -17.19
C GLY A 72 7.78 26.95 -17.10
N LEU A 73 8.42 26.79 -15.94
CA LEU A 73 9.83 27.11 -15.70
C LEU A 73 10.72 25.86 -15.60
N GLY A 74 10.14 24.66 -15.81
CA GLY A 74 10.85 23.39 -15.76
C GLY A 74 11.05 22.83 -14.35
N ASN A 75 10.51 23.46 -13.30
CA ASN A 75 10.57 22.89 -11.96
C ASN A 75 9.69 21.65 -11.86
N GLN A 76 10.18 20.63 -11.16
CA GLN A 76 9.48 19.36 -11.02
C GLN A 76 8.96 19.18 -9.59
N THR A 77 7.71 18.73 -9.50
CA THR A 77 7.13 18.15 -8.29
C THR A 77 6.84 16.68 -8.55
N LEU A 78 7.45 15.77 -7.79
CA LEU A 78 7.24 14.33 -7.88
C LEU A 78 6.45 13.85 -6.67
N ILE A 79 5.45 13.00 -6.91
CA ILE A 79 4.53 12.51 -5.88
C ILE A 79 4.57 10.98 -5.85
N THR A 80 4.85 10.41 -4.68
CA THR A 80 4.89 8.97 -4.44
C THR A 80 3.72 8.56 -3.56
N TYR A 81 2.95 7.57 -3.99
CA TYR A 81 1.81 7.02 -3.24
C TYR A 81 2.11 5.61 -2.72
N LYS A 82 1.46 5.26 -1.62
CA LYS A 82 1.40 3.89 -1.08
C LYS A 82 -0.03 3.55 -0.65
N PRO A 83 -0.44 2.27 -0.72
CA PRO A 83 -1.75 1.86 -0.20
C PRO A 83 -1.78 2.07 1.32
N ILE A 84 -2.97 2.34 1.87
CA ILE A 84 -3.19 2.57 3.30
C ILE A 84 -2.86 1.34 4.15
N SER A 85 -2.88 0.15 3.56
CA SER A 85 -2.42 -1.09 4.19
C SER A 85 -0.92 -1.13 4.47
N ALA A 86 -0.11 -0.28 3.83
CA ALA A 86 1.33 -0.29 4.02
C ALA A 86 1.71 0.30 5.39
N ALA A 87 2.22 -0.54 6.28
CA ALA A 87 2.64 -0.16 7.63
C ALA A 87 3.70 0.97 7.66
N THR A 88 4.47 1.14 6.57
CA THR A 88 5.45 2.23 6.44
C THR A 88 4.84 3.64 6.36
N VAL A 89 3.53 3.75 6.06
CA VAL A 89 2.85 5.05 5.92
C VAL A 89 1.63 5.19 6.82
N HIS A 90 1.07 4.10 7.33
CA HIS A 90 -0.16 4.14 8.11
C HIS A 90 -0.13 3.26 9.35
N THR A 91 -0.58 3.84 10.46
CA THR A 91 -0.94 3.09 11.67
C THR A 91 -2.47 3.04 11.79
N PRO A 92 -3.12 1.86 11.74
CA PRO A 92 -4.57 1.72 11.81
C PRO A 92 -5.19 2.25 13.11
N ALA A 93 -6.47 2.63 13.05
CA ALA A 93 -7.27 2.88 14.25
C ALA A 93 -7.52 1.56 15.01
N THR A 94 -7.74 1.65 16.32
CA THR A 94 -8.09 0.50 17.16
C THR A 94 -9.55 0.09 16.97
N THR A 95 -10.46 1.06 16.97
CA THR A 95 -11.90 0.87 16.75
C THR A 95 -12.34 1.52 15.45
N ASN A 96 -13.41 0.98 14.85
CA ASN A 96 -13.96 1.50 13.59
C ASN A 96 -12.89 1.73 12.52
N LYS A 97 -11.88 0.87 12.40
CA LYS A 97 -10.81 1.04 11.41
C LYS A 97 -11.38 1.07 10.00
N PHE A 98 -10.89 2.00 9.18
CA PHE A 98 -11.11 1.96 7.75
C PHE A 98 -10.22 0.90 7.11
N VAL A 99 -10.84 0.04 6.29
CA VAL A 99 -10.17 -0.94 5.45
C VAL A 99 -10.76 -0.78 4.06
N GLY A 100 -9.93 -0.52 3.07
CA GLY A 100 -10.37 -0.30 1.71
C GLY A 100 -9.22 0.17 0.81
N PRO A 101 -9.47 0.24 -0.51
CA PRO A 101 -8.47 0.51 -1.54
C PRO A 101 -8.09 1.99 -1.61
N LEU A 102 -7.59 2.54 -0.52
CA LEU A 102 -7.17 3.94 -0.43
C LEU A 102 -5.66 4.03 -0.51
N TYR A 103 -5.17 4.92 -1.35
CA TYR A 103 -3.75 5.27 -1.35
C TYR A 103 -3.57 6.66 -0.81
N VAL A 104 -2.49 6.79 -0.07
CA VAL A 104 -2.09 8.03 0.56
C VAL A 104 -0.77 8.50 -0.06
N VAL A 105 -0.57 9.81 -0.05
CA VAL A 105 0.72 10.39 -0.43
C VAL A 105 1.74 9.96 0.61
N SER A 106 2.81 9.30 0.20
CA SER A 106 3.89 8.89 1.09
C SER A 106 5.08 9.85 1.05
N GLN A 107 5.26 10.53 -0.08
CA GLN A 107 6.34 11.47 -0.29
C GLN A 107 5.96 12.48 -1.38
N VAL A 108 6.39 13.72 -1.19
CA VAL A 108 6.45 14.75 -2.23
C VAL A 108 7.89 15.21 -2.34
N GLN A 109 8.44 15.22 -3.55
CA GLN A 109 9.74 15.81 -3.86
C GLN A 109 9.53 17.04 -4.73
N GLN A 110 10.16 18.16 -4.40
CA GLN A 110 10.04 19.41 -5.14
C GLN A 110 11.41 19.96 -5.48
N SER A 111 11.54 20.60 -6.64
CA SER A 111 12.71 21.43 -6.98
C SER A 111 12.95 22.46 -5.87
N ASN A 112 14.20 22.58 -5.43
CA ASN A 112 14.61 23.63 -4.50
C ASN A 112 15.04 24.92 -5.21
N GLY A 113 14.87 25.00 -6.54
CA GLY A 113 15.28 26.16 -7.36
C GLY A 113 16.79 26.33 -7.56
N LEU A 114 17.61 25.43 -7.00
CA LEU A 114 19.08 25.45 -7.05
C LEU A 114 19.67 24.19 -7.71
N GLY A 115 18.84 23.45 -8.46
CA GLY A 115 19.22 22.19 -9.10
C GLY A 115 19.14 20.94 -8.20
N GLY A 116 18.61 21.07 -6.98
CA GLY A 116 18.37 19.96 -6.04
C GLY A 116 16.88 19.67 -5.79
N LEU A 117 16.61 18.57 -5.08
CA LEU A 117 15.27 18.18 -4.66
C LEU A 117 15.13 18.24 -3.14
N PHE A 118 14.02 18.79 -2.68
CA PHE A 118 13.58 18.73 -1.29
C PHE A 118 12.47 17.67 -1.15
N ALA A 119 12.56 16.81 -0.14
CA ALA A 119 11.58 15.75 0.11
C ALA A 119 10.77 16.02 1.38
N THR A 120 9.45 15.94 1.28
CA THR A 120 8.52 15.84 2.40
C THR A 120 7.99 14.41 2.47
N LEU A 121 8.14 13.76 3.63
CA LEU A 121 7.61 12.43 3.90
C LEU A 121 6.33 12.53 4.72
N TYR A 122 5.35 11.69 4.39
CA TYR A 122 4.04 11.70 5.01
C TYR A 122 3.75 10.36 5.69
N THR A 123 3.25 10.43 6.91
CA THR A 123 2.68 9.27 7.62
C THR A 123 1.32 9.62 8.21
N TYR A 124 0.47 8.61 8.38
CA TYR A 124 -0.93 8.75 8.75
C TYR A 124 -1.26 7.82 9.90
N GLN A 125 -2.19 8.22 10.77
CA GLN A 125 -2.63 7.40 11.88
C GLN A 125 -4.13 7.49 12.08
N GLY A 126 -4.73 6.37 12.48
CA GLY A 126 -6.10 6.31 12.95
C GLY A 126 -7.12 6.61 11.85
N ALA A 127 -7.03 5.93 10.70
CA ALA A 127 -8.06 6.04 9.68
C ALA A 127 -9.35 5.38 10.18
N THR A 128 -10.42 6.17 10.26
CA THR A 128 -11.70 5.73 10.83
C THR A 128 -12.74 5.58 9.73
N ARG A 129 -13.55 4.52 9.81
CA ARG A 129 -14.72 4.31 8.96
C ARG A 129 -15.96 4.89 9.60
N PHE A 130 -16.78 5.54 8.79
CA PHE A 130 -18.15 5.85 9.13
C PHE A 130 -19.02 4.60 8.85
N LYS A 131 -19.40 3.89 9.90
CA LYS A 131 -20.10 2.59 9.83
C LYS A 131 -21.35 2.60 8.93
N PRO A 132 -22.26 3.60 9.00
CA PRO A 132 -23.50 3.54 8.23
C PRO A 132 -23.30 3.51 6.71
N LEU A 133 -22.25 4.17 6.20
CA LEU A 133 -21.98 4.26 4.76
C LEU A 133 -20.72 3.49 4.34
N ASN A 134 -20.06 2.80 5.28
CA ASN A 134 -18.73 2.20 5.11
C ASN A 134 -17.71 3.14 4.43
N SER A 135 -17.84 4.44 4.66
CA SER A 135 -16.99 5.46 4.06
C SER A 135 -15.83 5.85 4.97
N LEU A 136 -14.81 6.49 4.38
CA LEU A 136 -13.72 7.08 5.15
C LEU A 136 -14.23 8.33 5.88
N LEU A 137 -14.12 8.36 7.20
CA LEU A 137 -14.37 9.56 8.00
C LEU A 137 -13.14 10.49 8.01
N GLY A 138 -11.95 9.89 7.94
CA GLY A 138 -10.68 10.61 7.87
C GLY A 138 -9.61 9.95 8.74
N PHE A 139 -8.49 10.65 8.88
CA PHE A 139 -7.37 10.25 9.72
C PHE A 139 -7.35 11.07 11.00
N LYS A 140 -7.08 10.43 12.13
CA LYS A 140 -6.88 11.11 13.41
C LYS A 140 -5.65 12.03 13.40
N LYS A 141 -4.58 11.60 12.71
CA LYS A 141 -3.32 12.35 12.61
C LYS A 141 -2.68 12.10 11.25
N HIS A 142 -2.04 13.13 10.70
CA HIS A 142 -1.03 13.00 9.67
C HIS A 142 0.22 13.77 10.11
N VAL A 143 1.39 13.24 9.80
CA VAL A 143 2.69 13.85 10.13
C VAL A 143 3.44 14.11 8.85
N CYS A 144 3.95 15.33 8.73
CA CYS A 144 4.78 15.78 7.63
C CYS A 144 6.21 15.94 8.14
N ASN A 145 7.10 15.01 7.78
CA ASN A 145 8.51 15.09 8.12
C ASN A 145 9.26 15.73 6.95
N LEU A 146 9.88 16.87 7.21
CA LEU A 146 10.76 17.53 6.26
C LEU A 146 12.08 16.75 6.20
N GLY A 147 12.48 16.28 5.03
CA GLY A 147 13.78 15.64 4.78
C GLY A 147 14.94 16.63 4.75
N ARG A 148 14.91 17.67 5.60
CA ARG A 148 16.01 18.62 5.73
C ARG A 148 17.11 17.91 6.53
N LYS A 149 18.28 17.67 5.92
CA LYS A 149 19.49 17.55 6.75
C LYS A 149 19.57 18.85 7.57
N PRO A 150 19.74 18.81 8.90
CA PRO A 150 20.08 20.02 9.63
C PRO A 150 21.33 20.59 8.97
N ASN A 151 21.27 21.87 8.57
CA ASN A 151 22.46 22.56 8.12
C ASN A 151 23.39 22.61 9.35
N ASN A 152 24.45 21.80 9.35
CA ASN A 152 25.57 22.04 10.26
C ASN A 152 26.24 23.35 9.81
N ARG A 153 25.65 24.48 10.19
CA ARG A 153 26.40 25.72 10.38
C ARG A 153 26.78 25.78 11.86
N ALA A 154 27.67 24.89 12.23
CA ALA A 154 28.64 25.21 13.26
C ALA A 154 29.83 25.83 12.53
N ASP A 155 30.26 26.98 13.02
CA ASP A 155 31.50 27.71 12.69
C ASP A 155 31.49 28.65 11.47
N ARG A 156 31.16 29.92 11.74
CA ARG A 156 32.04 31.09 11.55
C ARG A 156 31.40 32.36 12.09
#